data_AF-A0A655UU81-F1
#
_entry.id   AF-A0A655UU81-F1
#
_cell.length_a   1.000
_cell.length_b   1.000
_cell.length_c   1.000
_cell.angle_alpha   90.00
_cell.angle_beta   90.00
_cell.angle_gamma   90.00
#
_symmetry.space_group_name_H-M   'P 1'
#
loop_
_entity.id
_entity.type
_entity.pdbx_description
1 polymer ?
#
loop_
_entity_poly.entity_id
_entity_poly.type
_entity_poly.pdbx_seq_one_letter_code
_entity_poly.pdbx_strand_id
1 'polypeptide(L)'
;MIIFSEGGSLSCGIVVPALHDSKNSIPSRSPDEHVTRYQDGTTMIYNRASHNLTITIGSGGNAELTCKTFRINADIEHVGNQTTSGNLEVKQDVKVQQNLTVTQAIKGQSVSDEKRTMSEDREIFNTHDHGDPKTSQPNQQM
;
A
#
# COMPACT_ATOMS: atom_id res chain seq x y z
N MET A 1 41.06 3.72 3.45
CA MET A 1 41.39 3.06 2.17
C MET A 1 42.60 2.18 2.33
N ILE A 2 42.58 1.00 1.74
CA ILE A 2 43.73 0.08 1.61
C ILE A 2 43.95 -0.17 0.12
N ILE A 3 45.20 -0.31 -0.32
CA ILE A 3 45.56 -0.68 -1.70
C ILE A 3 46.31 -2.01 -1.65
N PHE A 4 45.84 -3.00 -2.41
CA PHE A 4 46.56 -4.23 -2.66
C PHE A 4 47.30 -4.12 -3.99
N SER A 5 48.60 -4.33 -3.97
CA SER A 5 49.46 -4.16 -5.14
C SER A 5 50.24 -5.45 -5.39
N GLU A 6 49.84 -6.18 -6.43
CA GLU A 6 50.52 -7.41 -6.82
C GLU A 6 51.95 -7.07 -7.29
N GLY A 7 52.93 -7.80 -6.77
CA GLY A 7 54.35 -7.53 -7.02
C GLY A 7 54.87 -6.17 -6.53
N GLY A 8 54.11 -5.41 -5.72
CA GLY A 8 54.47 -4.05 -5.31
C GLY A 8 54.32 -3.00 -6.42
N SER A 9 53.74 -3.36 -7.58
CA SER A 9 53.44 -2.45 -8.68
C SER A 9 52.09 -1.77 -8.47
N LEU A 10 52.10 -0.47 -8.20
CA LEU A 10 50.87 0.32 -8.03
C LEU A 10 50.08 0.48 -9.35
N SER A 11 50.74 0.25 -10.49
CA SER A 11 50.13 0.28 -11.82
C SER A 11 48.97 -0.70 -11.97
N CYS A 12 48.94 -1.77 -11.15
CA CYS A 12 47.86 -2.76 -11.09
C CYS A 12 47.22 -2.84 -9.70
N GLY A 13 47.30 -1.77 -8.90
CA GLY A 13 46.76 -1.74 -7.55
C GLY A 13 45.23 -1.87 -7.52
N ILE A 14 44.72 -2.72 -6.65
CA ILE A 14 43.29 -2.84 -6.35
C ILE A 14 42.98 -2.03 -5.10
N VAL A 15 42.04 -1.10 -5.21
CA VAL A 15 41.63 -0.22 -4.12
C VAL A 15 40.47 -0.85 -3.34
N VAL A 16 40.61 -0.95 -2.02
CA VAL A 16 39.52 -1.23 -1.09
C VAL A 16 39.16 0.08 -0.37
N PRO A 17 38.02 0.71 -0.72
CA PRO A 17 37.80 2.13 -0.46
C PRO A 17 37.62 2.48 1.03
N ALA A 18 36.53 2.08 1.70
CA ALA A 18 36.17 2.76 2.94
C ALA A 18 36.52 1.98 4.20
N LEU A 19 37.37 2.61 5.02
CA LEU A 19 37.41 2.40 6.47
C LEU A 19 36.74 3.62 7.10
N HIS A 20 36.04 3.43 8.22
CA HIS A 20 35.39 4.52 8.93
C HIS A 20 36.42 5.49 9.53
N ASP A 21 36.10 6.78 9.49
CA ASP A 21 36.89 7.86 10.09
C ASP A 21 35.98 8.89 10.79
N SER A 22 36.54 10.02 11.23
CA SER A 22 35.78 11.08 11.89
C SER A 22 34.80 11.81 10.96
N LYS A 23 35.01 11.77 9.64
CA LYS A 23 34.13 12.38 8.64
C LYS A 23 33.04 11.41 8.18
N ASN A 24 33.32 10.11 8.18
CA ASN A 24 32.46 9.01 7.75
C ASN A 24 32.37 7.96 8.86
N SER A 25 31.71 8.36 9.94
CA SER A 25 31.52 7.50 11.11
C SER A 25 30.68 6.27 10.79
N ILE A 26 30.85 5.23 11.61
CA ILE A 26 30.03 4.02 11.57
C ILE A 26 28.53 4.38 11.61
N PRO A 27 27.69 3.73 10.79
CA PRO A 27 26.27 4.01 10.71
C PRO A 27 25.47 3.54 11.93
N SER A 28 25.98 2.57 12.69
CA SER A 28 25.44 2.17 13.99
C SER A 28 26.54 1.63 14.90
N ARG A 29 26.29 1.68 16.21
CA ARG A 29 27.08 1.05 17.28
C ARG A 29 26.39 -0.17 17.88
N SER A 30 25.15 -0.47 17.46
CA SER A 30 24.41 -1.61 17.95
C SER A 30 25.00 -2.90 17.36
N PRO A 31 25.26 -3.94 18.17
CA PRO A 31 25.67 -5.24 17.66
C PRO A 31 24.53 -5.97 16.92
N ASP A 32 23.29 -5.55 17.14
CA ASP A 32 22.09 -6.21 16.60
C ASP A 32 21.64 -5.64 15.26
N GLU A 33 22.21 -4.53 14.81
CA GLU A 33 21.77 -3.81 13.62
C GLU A 33 22.70 -4.02 12.42
N HIS A 34 22.09 -4.37 11.29
CA HIS A 34 22.71 -4.25 9.98
C HIS A 34 22.17 -3.01 9.28
N VAL A 35 23.04 -2.05 8.96
CA VAL A 35 22.64 -0.71 8.50
C VAL A 35 23.33 -0.32 7.20
N THR A 36 22.52 0.08 6.22
CA THR A 36 22.93 0.89 5.07
C THR A 36 22.39 2.30 5.24
N ARG A 37 23.26 3.32 5.17
CA ARG A 37 22.89 4.74 5.29
C ARG A 37 23.47 5.54 4.13
N TYR A 38 22.62 6.32 3.48
CA TYR A 38 22.97 7.22 2.39
C TYR A 38 23.12 8.66 2.89
N GLN A 39 23.78 9.51 2.09
CA GLN A 39 24.07 10.91 2.46
C GLN A 39 22.81 11.77 2.62
N ASP A 40 21.74 11.45 1.89
CA ASP A 40 20.44 12.15 1.89
C ASP A 40 19.56 11.81 3.11
N GLY A 41 20.07 10.96 4.01
CA GLY A 41 19.35 10.46 5.18
C GLY A 41 18.56 9.18 4.94
N THR A 42 18.55 8.61 3.72
CA THR A 42 17.91 7.32 3.45
C THR A 42 18.62 6.20 4.22
N THR A 43 17.84 5.31 4.84
CA THR A 43 18.36 4.19 5.63
C THR A 43 17.63 2.89 5.33
N MET A 44 18.36 1.78 5.39
CA MET A 44 17.84 0.42 5.46
C MET A 44 18.47 -0.27 6.68
N ILE A 45 17.65 -0.65 7.66
CA ILE A 45 18.10 -1.16 8.96
C ILE A 45 17.39 -2.48 9.23
N TYR A 46 18.16 -3.55 9.44
CA TYR A 46 17.64 -4.80 9.99
C TYR A 46 18.13 -4.99 11.42
N ASN A 47 17.22 -4.99 12.38
CA ASN A 47 17.51 -5.28 13.79
C ASN A 47 17.18 -6.75 14.10
N ARG A 48 18.22 -7.50 14.50
CA ARG A 48 18.14 -8.95 14.75
C ARG A 48 17.48 -9.29 16.08
N ALA A 49 17.58 -8.42 17.09
CA ALA A 49 16.97 -8.64 18.40
C ALA A 49 15.44 -8.48 18.33
N SER A 50 14.95 -7.50 17.56
CA SER A 50 13.51 -7.26 17.38
C SER A 50 12.93 -7.89 16.10
N HIS A 51 13.75 -8.56 15.29
CA HIS A 51 13.38 -9.10 13.98
C HIS A 51 12.68 -8.09 13.05
N ASN A 52 13.16 -6.84 13.02
CA ASN A 52 12.51 -5.75 12.31
C ASN A 52 13.39 -5.23 11.16
N LEU A 53 12.82 -5.17 9.95
CA LEU A 53 13.40 -4.44 8.82
C LEU A 53 12.69 -3.09 8.67
N THR A 54 13.44 -2.00 8.79
CA THR A 54 12.96 -0.64 8.54
C THR A 54 13.68 -0.03 7.34
N ILE A 55 12.91 0.51 6.40
CA ILE A 55 13.42 1.31 5.29
C ILE A 55 12.81 2.71 5.42
N THR A 56 13.65 3.74 5.43
CA THR A 56 13.23 5.14 5.52
C THR A 56 13.88 5.91 4.39
N ILE A 57 13.05 6.57 3.57
CA ILE A 57 13.53 7.41 2.47
C ILE A 57 13.77 8.82 3.01
N GLY A 58 15.00 9.29 2.92
CA GLY A 58 15.40 10.63 3.35
C GLY A 58 14.88 11.70 2.40
N SER A 59 14.87 12.95 2.88
CA SER A 59 14.61 14.15 2.07
C SER A 59 13.30 14.14 1.26
N GLY A 60 12.30 13.32 1.65
CA GLY A 60 11.02 13.20 0.95
C GLY A 60 11.11 12.55 -0.43
N GLY A 61 12.14 11.74 -0.68
CA GLY A 61 12.31 11.02 -1.93
C GLY A 61 11.19 9.99 -2.19
N ASN A 62 11.19 9.43 -3.41
CA ASN A 62 10.24 8.40 -3.83
C ASN A 62 10.83 6.99 -3.62
N ALA A 63 9.95 6.01 -3.39
CA ALA A 63 10.28 4.60 -3.47
C ALA A 63 9.45 3.94 -4.58
N GLU A 64 10.09 3.13 -5.42
CA GLU A 64 9.44 2.41 -6.52
C GLU A 64 9.86 0.94 -6.51
N LEU A 65 8.90 0.04 -6.72
CA LEU A 65 9.14 -1.40 -6.84
C LEU A 65 8.51 -1.93 -8.13
N THR A 66 9.37 -2.22 -9.11
CA THR A 66 8.93 -2.79 -10.39
C THR A 66 9.14 -4.30 -10.38
N CYS A 67 8.04 -5.05 -10.38
CA CYS A 67 8.08 -6.51 -10.40
C CYS A 67 6.86 -7.11 -11.12
N LYS A 68 7.00 -8.36 -11.59
CA LYS A 68 5.90 -9.09 -12.25
C LYS A 68 4.78 -9.47 -11.28
N THR A 69 5.13 -9.85 -10.06
CA THR A 69 4.18 -10.27 -9.03
C THR A 69 4.71 -9.87 -7.68
N PHE A 70 3.91 -9.14 -6.93
CA PHE A 70 4.18 -8.74 -5.56
C PHE A 70 3.25 -9.51 -4.63
N ARG A 71 3.79 -10.15 -3.59
CA ARG A 71 3.02 -10.93 -2.60
C ARG A 71 3.33 -10.40 -1.20
N ILE A 72 2.28 -10.09 -0.45
CA ILE A 72 2.37 -9.73 0.98
C ILE A 72 1.54 -10.75 1.75
N ASN A 73 2.17 -11.43 2.71
CA ASN A 73 1.54 -12.38 3.61
C ASN A 73 1.56 -11.81 5.04
N ALA A 74 0.90 -10.67 5.22
CA ALA A 74 0.86 -9.92 6.47
C ALA A 74 -0.30 -8.93 6.44
N ASP A 75 -0.62 -8.36 7.60
CA ASP A 75 -1.47 -7.18 7.68
C ASP A 75 -0.76 -5.97 7.04
N ILE A 76 -1.55 -5.08 6.43
CA ILE A 76 -1.05 -3.89 5.74
C ILE A 76 -1.69 -2.65 6.37
N GLU A 77 -0.86 -1.76 6.90
CA GLU A 77 -1.25 -0.41 7.30
C GLU A 77 -0.70 0.59 6.26
N HIS A 78 -1.56 1.47 5.75
CA HIS A 78 -1.21 2.46 4.73
C HIS A 78 -1.78 3.82 5.11
N VAL A 79 -0.94 4.86 5.03
CA VAL A 79 -1.32 6.24 5.34
C VAL A 79 -1.18 7.07 4.08
N GLY A 80 -2.30 7.66 3.64
CA GLY A 80 -2.38 8.47 2.42
C GLY A 80 -3.33 7.88 1.39
N ASN A 81 -3.22 8.37 0.15
CA ASN A 81 -4.10 7.97 -0.94
C ASN A 81 -3.59 6.69 -1.62
N GLN A 82 -4.47 5.72 -1.88
CA GLN A 82 -4.18 4.54 -2.67
C GLN A 82 -4.88 4.61 -4.02
N THR A 83 -4.12 4.48 -5.10
CA THR A 83 -4.65 4.36 -6.46
C THR A 83 -4.36 2.96 -6.99
N THR A 84 -5.38 2.28 -7.51
CA THR A 84 -5.25 0.98 -8.17
C THR A 84 -5.85 1.09 -9.56
N SER A 85 -5.04 0.90 -10.59
CA SER A 85 -5.47 0.98 -12.00
C SER A 85 -6.11 -0.31 -12.51
N GLY A 86 -5.84 -1.43 -11.85
CA GLY A 86 -6.45 -2.73 -12.14
C GLY A 86 -7.67 -3.01 -11.27
N ASN A 87 -8.14 -4.26 -11.34
CA ASN A 87 -9.24 -4.73 -10.49
C ASN A 87 -8.75 -4.94 -9.05
N LEU A 88 -9.61 -4.62 -8.08
CA LEU A 88 -9.46 -4.98 -6.68
C LEU A 88 -10.45 -6.10 -6.33
N GLU A 89 -9.94 -7.26 -5.94
CA GLU A 89 -10.75 -8.36 -5.42
C GLU A 89 -10.58 -8.44 -3.90
N VAL A 90 -11.68 -8.38 -3.16
CA VAL A 90 -11.72 -8.53 -1.70
C VAL A 90 -12.63 -9.69 -1.36
N LYS A 91 -12.10 -10.68 -0.65
CA LYS A 91 -12.85 -11.91 -0.29
C LYS A 91 -13.65 -11.81 1.00
N GLN A 92 -13.44 -10.73 1.73
CA GLN A 92 -14.06 -10.42 3.02
C GLN A 92 -14.72 -9.03 2.94
N ASP A 93 -15.18 -8.52 4.07
CA ASP A 93 -15.85 -7.23 4.14
C ASP A 93 -14.91 -6.06 3.87
N VAL A 94 -15.48 -5.01 3.27
CA VAL A 94 -14.85 -3.69 3.15
C VAL A 94 -15.63 -2.71 4.01
N LYS A 95 -14.98 -2.14 5.02
CA LYS A 95 -15.55 -1.10 5.88
C LYS A 95 -15.07 0.28 5.42
N VAL A 96 -16.00 1.12 4.99
CA VAL A 96 -15.74 2.53 4.64
C VAL A 96 -16.31 3.41 5.75
N GLN A 97 -15.48 4.23 6.40
CA GLN A 97 -15.90 5.09 7.51
C GLN A 97 -16.57 6.40 7.06
N GLN A 98 -16.28 6.83 5.84
CA GLN A 98 -16.82 8.04 5.23
C GLN A 98 -17.62 7.66 3.97
N ASN A 99 -17.52 8.47 2.93
CA ASN A 99 -18.28 8.28 1.71
C ASN A 99 -17.61 7.28 0.76
N LEU A 100 -18.44 6.47 0.10
CA LEU A 100 -18.06 5.69 -1.07
C LEU A 100 -18.70 6.32 -2.32
N THR A 101 -17.87 6.81 -3.24
CA THR A 101 -18.33 7.31 -4.54
C THR A 101 -18.09 6.25 -5.61
N VAL A 102 -19.17 5.83 -6.29
CA VAL A 102 -19.11 4.88 -7.41
C VAL A 102 -19.61 5.58 -8.67
N THR A 103 -18.80 5.59 -9.72
CA THR A 103 -19.09 6.35 -10.96
C THR A 103 -19.96 5.59 -11.96
N GLN A 104 -20.02 4.27 -11.85
CA GLN A 104 -20.86 3.42 -12.69
C GLN A 104 -21.91 2.72 -11.83
N ALA A 105 -21.90 1.39 -11.77
CA ALA A 105 -22.91 0.61 -11.08
C ALA A 105 -22.32 -0.16 -9.90
N ILE A 106 -23.12 -0.30 -8.84
CA ILE A 106 -22.92 -1.28 -7.79
C ILE A 106 -23.75 -2.52 -8.18
N LYS A 107 -23.09 -3.67 -8.33
CA LYS A 107 -23.73 -4.95 -8.62
C LYS A 107 -23.46 -5.90 -7.46
N GLY A 108 -24.51 -6.54 -6.95
CA GLY A 108 -24.44 -7.47 -5.84
C GLY A 108 -25.76 -8.21 -5.67
N GLN A 109 -25.82 -9.11 -4.70
CA GLN A 109 -27.06 -9.81 -4.36
C GLN A 109 -28.10 -8.85 -3.75
N SER A 110 -27.65 -7.90 -2.94
CA SER A 110 -28.46 -6.83 -2.37
C SER A 110 -27.66 -5.53 -2.24
N VAL A 111 -28.38 -4.42 -2.18
CA VAL A 111 -27.89 -3.11 -1.76
C VAL A 111 -28.90 -2.61 -0.73
N SER A 112 -28.44 -2.20 0.44
CA SER A 112 -29.29 -1.75 1.54
C SER A 112 -28.83 -0.41 2.09
N ASP A 113 -29.80 0.39 2.53
CA ASP A 113 -29.57 1.53 3.41
C ASP A 113 -29.79 1.11 4.88
N GLU A 114 -29.91 2.09 5.79
CA GLU A 114 -30.16 1.84 7.22
C GLU A 114 -31.55 1.23 7.52
N LYS A 115 -32.47 1.25 6.56
CA LYS A 115 -33.86 0.82 6.75
C LYS A 115 -34.16 -0.51 6.07
N ARG A 116 -33.72 -0.69 4.81
CA ARG A 116 -34.08 -1.86 3.98
C ARG A 116 -33.24 -1.97 2.72
N THR A 117 -33.47 -3.03 1.96
CA THR A 117 -32.85 -3.28 0.66
C THR A 117 -33.59 -2.57 -0.48
N MET A 118 -32.85 -2.29 -1.56
CA MET A 118 -33.43 -1.78 -2.81
C MET A 118 -34.46 -2.74 -3.43
N SER A 119 -34.40 -4.04 -3.11
CA SER A 119 -35.38 -5.03 -3.55
C SER A 119 -36.70 -4.86 -2.79
N GLU A 120 -36.65 -4.66 -1.47
CA GLU A 120 -37.83 -4.38 -0.65
C GLU A 120 -38.45 -3.02 -1.01
N ASP A 121 -37.63 -2.01 -1.31
CA ASP A 121 -38.12 -0.74 -1.85
C ASP A 121 -38.87 -0.92 -3.18
N ARG A 122 -38.34 -1.79 -4.05
CA ARG A 122 -38.97 -2.11 -5.33
C ARG A 122 -40.30 -2.83 -5.15
N GLU A 123 -40.42 -3.73 -4.18
CA GLU A 123 -41.68 -4.39 -3.86
C GLU A 123 -42.74 -3.36 -3.43
N ILE A 124 -42.41 -2.49 -2.49
CA ILE A 124 -43.34 -1.44 -2.03
C ILE A 124 -43.73 -0.51 -3.17
N PHE A 125 -42.77 -0.13 -4.02
CA PHE A 125 -43.06 0.62 -5.23
C PHE A 125 -43.98 -0.15 -6.18
N ASN A 126 -43.78 -1.44 -6.39
CA ASN A 126 -44.59 -2.23 -7.33
C ASN A 126 -45.97 -2.60 -6.79
N THR A 127 -46.24 -2.40 -5.50
CA THR A 127 -47.53 -2.74 -4.88
C THR A 127 -48.28 -1.54 -4.30
N HIS A 128 -47.72 -0.32 -4.38
CA HIS A 128 -48.42 0.85 -3.83
C HIS A 128 -49.71 1.14 -4.61
N ASP A 129 -50.69 1.71 -3.92
CA ASP A 129 -51.91 2.21 -4.53
C ASP A 129 -52.02 3.72 -4.37
N HIS A 130 -52.72 4.34 -5.31
CA HIS A 130 -53.18 5.71 -5.18
C HIS A 130 -54.64 5.69 -4.71
N GLY A 131 -55.04 6.71 -3.96
CA GLY A 131 -56.43 6.92 -3.54
C GLY A 131 -57.33 7.21 -4.74
N ASP A 132 -57.74 8.48 -4.90
CA ASP A 132 -58.43 8.95 -6.09
C ASP A 132 -57.58 9.99 -6.85
N PRO A 133 -57.45 9.86 -8.18
CA PRO A 133 -58.01 8.81 -9.03
C PRO A 133 -57.27 7.47 -8.89
N LYS A 134 -58.00 6.35 -9.07
CA LYS A 134 -57.39 5.02 -9.15
C LYS A 134 -56.58 4.86 -10.43
N THR A 135 -55.28 4.64 -10.29
CA THR A 135 -54.36 4.38 -11.40
C THR A 135 -53.96 2.91 -11.46
N SER A 136 -53.47 2.47 -12.62
CA SER A 136 -52.84 1.15 -12.76
C SER A 136 -51.54 1.06 -11.96
N GLN A 137 -51.11 -0.17 -11.68
CA GLN A 137 -49.79 -0.45 -11.10
C GLN A 137 -48.65 0.11 -11.97
N PRO A 138 -47.48 0.42 -11.39
CA PRO A 138 -46.34 0.91 -12.14
C PRO A 138 -45.93 -0.03 -13.29
N ASN A 139 -45.80 0.52 -14.50
CA ASN A 139 -45.37 -0.23 -15.69
C ASN A 139 -43.84 -0.21 -15.84
N GLN A 140 -43.12 -0.71 -14.84
CA GLN A 140 -41.66 -0.83 -14.91
C GLN A 140 -41.28 -2.11 -15.67
N GLN A 141 -40.56 -1.97 -16.78
CA GLN A 141 -39.90 -3.11 -17.44
C GLN A 141 -38.63 -3.45 -16.65
N MET A 142 -38.51 -4.72 -16.22
CA MET A 142 -37.29 -5.23 -15.58
C MET A 142 -36.11 -5.26 -16.55
#